data_AF-W1PT19-F1
#
_entry.id   AF-W1PT19-F1
#
_cell.length_a   1.000
_cell.length_b   1.000
_cell.length_c   1.000
_cell.angle_alpha   90.00
_cell.angle_beta   90.00
_cell.angle_gamma   90.00
#
_symmetry.space_group_name_H-M   'P 1'
#
loop_
_entity.id
_entity.type
_entity.pdbx_description
1 polymer ?
#
loop_
_entity_poly.entity_id
_entity_poly.type
_entity_poly.pdbx_seq_one_letter_code
_entity_poly.pdbx_strand_id
1 'polypeptide(L)'
;MPQLHCHHSPLFLSLILLALPHVLGAGHDYADALSKCILFFEGQRSGSLPAGQRVRWRGDSALSDGQAGGVDLEGGYYDAGDNVKFGFPLAFTTTMLAWGMSEFGAPGEVSNAMVTIRWATDYLLKAVSQHGRVFVQVGDPVQDHNCWERPEDMDTPRTVYSVDAANPGSEVAAETAAALAAASIAFRSSDSAYSHTLLQNAIRVFEFADSYRGAYSDNPSLKPGVCPFYCDFDGYK
;
A
#
# COMPACT_ATOMS: atom_id res chain seq x y z
N MET A 1 -65.08 34.54 52.85
CA MET A 1 -63.87 35.31 52.49
C MET A 1 -62.95 34.35 51.74
N PRO A 2 -62.43 34.72 50.55
CA PRO A 2 -61.89 33.76 49.59
C PRO A 2 -60.45 33.35 49.92
N GLN A 3 -60.14 32.07 49.79
CA GLN A 3 -58.76 31.58 49.76
C GLN A 3 -58.18 31.79 48.36
N LEU A 4 -57.00 32.42 48.28
CA LEU A 4 -56.24 32.58 47.06
C LEU A 4 -55.72 31.21 46.58
N HIS A 5 -56.06 30.81 45.36
CA HIS A 5 -55.33 29.78 44.63
C HIS A 5 -54.20 30.44 43.83
N CYS A 6 -52.97 30.02 44.13
CA CYS A 6 -51.77 30.42 43.41
C CYS A 6 -51.68 29.59 42.12
N HIS A 7 -51.92 30.21 40.97
CA HIS A 7 -51.67 29.58 39.67
C HIS A 7 -50.16 29.67 39.36
N HIS A 8 -49.43 28.57 39.60
CA HIS A 8 -48.14 28.38 38.97
C HIS A 8 -48.37 28.08 37.48
N SER A 9 -48.09 29.06 36.62
CA SER A 9 -48.11 28.90 35.17
C SER A 9 -46.88 28.07 34.75
N PRO A 10 -47.06 26.86 34.17
CA PRO A 10 -45.94 26.00 33.76
C PRO A 10 -45.28 26.47 32.44
N LEU A 11 -45.75 27.57 31.86
CA LEU A 11 -45.34 28.01 30.53
C LEU A 11 -43.91 28.57 30.43
N PHE A 12 -43.25 28.90 31.55
CA PHE A 12 -41.89 29.45 31.50
C PHE A 12 -40.77 28.39 31.42
N LEU A 13 -41.07 27.11 31.69
CA LEU A 13 -40.03 26.06 31.67
C LEU A 13 -39.84 25.40 30.29
N SER A 14 -40.78 25.59 29.35
CA SER A 14 -40.72 24.93 28.03
C SER A 14 -39.92 25.70 26.99
N LEU A 15 -39.56 26.97 27.22
CA LEU A 15 -38.82 27.77 26.25
C LEU A 15 -37.29 27.69 26.40
N ILE A 16 -36.78 27.16 27.51
CA ILE A 16 -35.33 27.09 27.77
C ILE A 16 -34.70 25.84 27.11
N LEU A 17 -35.48 24.81 26.79
CA LEU A 17 -34.97 23.60 26.11
C LEU A 17 -34.75 23.75 24.59
N LEU A 18 -35.20 24.84 23.97
CA LEU A 18 -35.01 25.08 22.52
C LEU A 18 -33.77 25.92 22.19
N ALA A 19 -33.01 26.37 23.20
CA ALA A 19 -31.81 27.19 23.03
C ALA A 19 -30.51 26.48 23.45
N LEU A 20 -30.55 25.15 23.64
CA LEU A 20 -29.33 24.36 23.68
C LEU A 20 -28.86 24.19 22.24
N PRO A 21 -27.68 24.70 21.84
CA PRO A 21 -27.10 24.26 20.59
C PRO A 21 -27.02 22.74 20.68
N HIS A 22 -27.66 22.05 19.75
CA HIS A 22 -27.35 20.66 19.52
C HIS A 22 -25.85 20.63 19.27
N VAL A 23 -25.08 20.21 20.28
CA VAL A 23 -23.72 19.71 20.05
C VAL A 23 -23.97 18.43 19.28
N LEU A 24 -24.24 18.57 17.98
CA LEU A 24 -23.98 17.52 17.01
C LEU A 24 -22.54 17.16 17.30
N GLY A 25 -22.32 16.01 17.94
CA GLY A 25 -20.97 15.50 18.15
C GLY A 25 -20.26 15.61 16.80
N ALA A 26 -19.18 16.39 16.76
CA ALA A 26 -18.47 16.62 15.51
C ALA A 26 -18.00 15.24 15.03
N GLY A 27 -18.70 14.70 14.03
CA GLY A 27 -18.29 13.46 13.38
C GLY A 27 -16.89 13.65 12.83
N HIS A 28 -16.13 12.56 12.76
CA HIS A 28 -14.82 12.62 12.13
C HIS A 28 -14.96 13.00 10.65
N ASP A 29 -14.08 13.89 10.18
CA ASP A 29 -13.99 14.23 8.76
C ASP A 29 -13.25 13.11 8.02
N TYR A 30 -14.00 12.11 7.57
CA TYR A 30 -13.44 10.97 6.85
C TYR A 30 -12.94 11.34 5.45
N ALA A 31 -13.41 12.45 4.86
CA ALA A 31 -12.88 12.92 3.58
C ALA A 31 -11.46 13.46 3.77
N ASP A 32 -11.25 14.31 4.78
CA ASP A 32 -9.91 14.80 5.16
C ASP A 32 -8.98 13.64 5.57
N ALA A 33 -9.49 12.66 6.32
CA ALA A 33 -8.73 11.47 6.68
C ALA A 33 -8.26 10.66 5.45
N LEU A 34 -9.15 10.46 4.46
CA LEU A 34 -8.81 9.77 3.22
C LEU A 34 -7.76 10.55 2.40
N SER A 35 -7.94 11.86 2.24
CA SER A 35 -6.96 12.72 1.56
C SER A 35 -5.57 12.62 2.19
N LYS A 36 -5.49 12.62 3.54
CA LYS A 36 -4.23 12.45 4.27
C LYS A 36 -3.64 11.05 4.15
N CYS A 37 -4.47 10.01 4.12
CA CYS A 37 -4.02 8.63 3.87
C CYS A 37 -3.34 8.52 2.50
N ILE A 38 -3.90 9.15 1.46
CA ILE A 38 -3.29 9.12 0.12
C ILE A 38 -1.99 9.93 0.09
N LEU A 39 -1.92 11.07 0.80
CA LEU A 39 -0.68 11.83 0.96
C LEU A 39 0.41 11.02 1.70
N PHE A 40 0.04 10.17 2.65
CA PHE A 40 0.99 9.26 3.29
C PHE A 40 1.65 8.34 2.26
N PHE A 41 0.88 7.71 1.37
CA PHE A 41 1.46 6.89 0.29
C PHE A 41 2.36 7.70 -0.64
N GLU A 42 2.01 8.94 -0.99
CA GLU A 42 2.92 9.80 -1.76
C GLU A 42 4.25 10.03 -1.05
N GLY A 43 4.22 10.14 0.29
CA GLY A 43 5.40 10.25 1.14
C GLY A 43 6.25 8.98 1.21
N GLN A 44 5.73 7.82 0.80
CA GLN A 44 6.43 6.53 0.79
C GLN A 44 7.04 6.16 -0.57
N ARG A 45 6.80 6.95 -1.63
CA ARG A 45 7.28 6.61 -2.99
C ARG A 45 8.80 6.49 -3.03
N SER A 46 9.33 5.40 -3.59
CA SER A 46 10.74 5.25 -3.96
C SER A 46 10.90 5.47 -5.47
N GLY A 47 12.09 5.81 -5.97
CA GLY A 47 12.36 6.08 -7.39
C GLY A 47 12.26 7.57 -7.77
N SER A 48 12.25 7.86 -9.07
CA SER A 48 12.09 9.21 -9.60
C SER A 48 10.65 9.69 -9.44
N LEU A 49 10.46 10.75 -8.66
CA LEU A 49 9.15 11.25 -8.30
C LEU A 49 8.49 12.00 -9.46
N PRO A 50 7.15 11.89 -9.62
CA PRO A 50 6.46 12.57 -10.69
C PRO A 50 6.46 14.09 -10.44
N ALA A 51 6.51 14.90 -11.50
CA ALA A 51 6.47 16.37 -11.39
C ALA A 51 5.27 16.90 -10.58
N GLY A 52 4.15 16.17 -10.61
CA GLY A 52 2.91 16.45 -9.88
C GLY A 52 2.89 16.00 -8.41
N GLN A 53 3.97 15.46 -7.86
CA GLN A 53 4.08 15.02 -6.45
C GLN A 53 3.64 16.14 -5.48
N ARG A 54 2.70 15.86 -4.57
CA ARG A 54 2.20 16.88 -3.61
C ARG A 54 3.10 16.97 -2.37
N VAL A 55 3.71 15.86 -1.98
CA VAL A 55 4.64 15.77 -0.86
C VAL A 55 6.01 16.32 -1.25
N ARG A 56 6.27 17.61 -0.96
CA ARG A 56 7.45 18.36 -1.44
C ARG A 56 8.73 18.19 -0.63
N TRP A 57 8.66 17.53 0.54
CA TRP A 57 9.85 17.25 1.36
C TRP A 57 10.55 15.94 0.97
N ARG A 58 9.97 15.16 0.04
CA ARG A 58 10.57 13.98 -0.58
C ARG A 58 11.24 14.35 -1.91
N GLY A 59 12.34 13.68 -2.24
CA GLY A 59 13.03 13.77 -3.52
C GLY A 59 13.22 12.39 -4.17
N ASP A 60 13.86 12.40 -5.34
CA ASP A 60 14.21 11.18 -6.08
C ASP A 60 15.22 10.34 -5.28
N SER A 61 14.95 9.04 -5.16
CA SER A 61 15.76 8.12 -4.37
C SER A 61 15.84 6.73 -4.99
N ALA A 62 16.83 5.93 -4.59
CA ALA A 62 16.98 4.52 -5.00
C ALA A 62 16.93 4.27 -6.53
N LEU A 63 17.48 5.22 -7.31
CA LEU A 63 17.42 5.24 -8.78
C LEU A 63 18.21 4.09 -9.46
N SER A 64 19.06 3.41 -8.70
CA SER A 64 19.88 2.30 -9.16
C SER A 64 19.36 0.92 -8.74
N ASP A 65 18.18 0.85 -8.12
CA ASP A 65 17.58 -0.41 -7.68
C ASP A 65 17.49 -1.42 -8.83
N GLY A 66 18.06 -2.60 -8.64
CA GLY A 66 18.06 -3.68 -9.64
C GLY A 66 19.21 -3.65 -10.65
N GLN A 67 19.88 -2.51 -10.87
CA GLN A 67 20.82 -2.35 -11.98
C GLN A 67 22.00 -3.33 -11.92
N ALA A 68 22.52 -3.63 -10.73
CA ALA A 68 23.60 -4.60 -10.53
C ALA A 68 23.21 -6.03 -10.97
N GLY A 69 21.91 -6.35 -10.96
CA GLY A 69 21.34 -7.61 -11.44
C GLY A 69 20.80 -7.56 -12.88
N GLY A 70 21.02 -6.45 -13.60
CA GLY A 70 20.55 -6.27 -14.98
C GLY A 70 19.02 -6.15 -15.12
N VAL A 71 18.34 -5.65 -14.08
CA VAL A 71 16.89 -5.42 -14.06
C VAL A 71 16.60 -4.01 -13.58
N ASP A 72 15.53 -3.39 -14.09
CA ASP A 72 15.00 -2.14 -13.53
C ASP A 72 14.02 -2.51 -12.41
N LEU A 73 14.39 -2.17 -11.16
CA LEU A 73 13.52 -2.27 -10.00
C LEU A 73 13.34 -0.90 -9.33
N GLU A 74 13.56 0.21 -10.04
CA GLU A 74 13.24 1.54 -9.56
C GLU A 74 11.72 1.68 -9.35
N GLY A 75 11.30 2.46 -8.34
CA GLY A 75 9.90 2.73 -8.06
C GLY A 75 9.40 2.00 -6.80
N GLY A 76 8.07 1.90 -6.69
CA GLY A 76 7.42 1.21 -5.59
C GLY A 76 7.35 2.05 -4.32
N TYR A 77 7.07 1.40 -3.19
CA TYR A 77 6.93 2.03 -1.89
C TYR A 77 7.97 1.49 -0.92
N TYR A 78 8.56 2.40 -0.14
CA TYR A 78 9.23 2.02 1.09
C TYR A 78 8.20 1.50 2.09
N ASP A 79 8.57 0.45 2.82
CA ASP A 79 7.63 -0.32 3.63
C ASP A 79 7.09 0.46 4.83
N ALA A 80 7.98 1.08 5.62
CA ALA A 80 7.60 1.77 6.84
C ALA A 80 8.40 3.07 7.04
N GLY A 81 9.16 3.17 8.13
CA GLY A 81 10.10 4.28 8.38
C GLY A 81 11.51 4.01 7.85
N ASP A 82 11.71 2.86 7.21
CA ASP A 82 12.95 2.38 6.60
C ASP A 82 12.95 2.62 5.08
N ASN A 83 14.04 2.27 4.41
CA ASN A 83 14.19 2.40 2.96
C ASN A 83 14.23 1.05 2.23
N VAL A 84 13.71 0.00 2.87
CA VAL A 84 13.55 -1.33 2.26
C VAL A 84 12.22 -1.40 1.51
N LYS A 85 12.25 -2.08 0.36
CA LYS A 85 11.03 -2.43 -0.39
C LYS A 85 10.70 -3.89 -0.15
N PHE A 86 9.90 -4.16 0.88
CA PHE A 86 9.39 -5.51 1.15
C PHE A 86 8.20 -5.82 0.23
N GLY A 87 8.38 -6.77 -0.68
CA GLY A 87 7.39 -7.06 -1.72
C GLY A 87 6.09 -7.66 -1.20
N PHE A 88 6.15 -8.47 -0.13
CA PHE A 88 4.96 -9.13 0.43
C PHE A 88 3.95 -8.12 1.03
N PRO A 89 4.33 -7.25 1.98
CA PRO A 89 3.42 -6.21 2.49
C PRO A 89 3.07 -5.14 1.44
N LEU A 90 3.96 -4.83 0.49
CA LEU A 90 3.65 -3.93 -0.63
C LEU A 90 2.53 -4.51 -1.51
N ALA A 91 2.62 -5.80 -1.86
CA ALA A 91 1.59 -6.49 -2.63
C ALA A 91 0.26 -6.50 -1.86
N PHE A 92 0.27 -6.90 -0.58
CA PHE A 92 -0.93 -6.88 0.27
C PHE A 92 -1.59 -5.50 0.34
N THR A 93 -0.78 -4.46 0.57
CA THR A 93 -1.23 -3.06 0.59
C THR A 93 -1.90 -2.69 -0.74
N THR A 94 -1.32 -3.12 -1.85
CA THR A 94 -1.85 -2.86 -3.19
C THR A 94 -3.19 -3.56 -3.42
N THR A 95 -3.31 -4.83 -3.01
CA THR A 95 -4.57 -5.58 -3.03
C THR A 95 -5.66 -4.84 -2.25
N MET A 96 -5.37 -4.41 -1.02
CA MET A 96 -6.33 -3.72 -0.16
C MET A 96 -6.75 -2.34 -0.72
N LEU A 97 -5.81 -1.57 -1.26
CA LEU A 97 -6.11 -0.29 -1.90
C LEU A 97 -6.99 -0.48 -3.15
N ALA A 98 -6.66 -1.44 -4.01
CA ALA A 98 -7.42 -1.72 -5.23
C ALA A 98 -8.82 -2.28 -4.93
N TRP A 99 -8.93 -3.13 -3.90
CA TRP A 99 -10.21 -3.63 -3.42
C TRP A 99 -11.09 -2.49 -2.89
N GLY A 100 -10.54 -1.66 -2.00
CA GLY A 100 -11.26 -0.52 -1.44
C GLY A 100 -11.74 0.45 -2.52
N MET A 101 -10.90 0.73 -3.52
CA MET A 101 -11.26 1.57 -4.66
C MET A 101 -12.39 0.96 -5.51
N SER A 102 -12.40 -0.37 -5.69
CA SER A 102 -13.40 -1.06 -6.50
C SER A 102 -14.76 -1.15 -5.81
N GLU A 103 -14.79 -1.36 -4.49
CA GLU A 103 -16.05 -1.49 -3.72
C GLU A 103 -16.63 -0.15 -3.28
N PHE A 104 -15.78 0.74 -2.78
CA PHE A 104 -16.23 1.94 -2.05
C PHE A 104 -15.92 3.24 -2.78
N GLY A 105 -15.06 3.19 -3.79
CA GLY A 105 -14.55 4.39 -4.45
C GLY A 105 -13.63 5.22 -3.53
N ALA A 106 -13.35 6.44 -3.96
CA ALA A 106 -12.61 7.43 -3.18
C ALA A 106 -13.18 8.83 -3.45
N PRO A 107 -14.37 9.17 -2.92
CA PRO A 107 -15.03 10.45 -3.22
C PRO A 107 -14.09 11.64 -2.96
N GLY A 108 -13.93 12.51 -3.96
CA GLY A 108 -13.00 13.65 -3.90
C GLY A 108 -11.52 13.33 -4.13
N GLU A 109 -11.12 12.06 -4.14
CA GLU A 109 -9.72 11.63 -4.20
C GLU A 109 -9.43 10.54 -5.25
N VAL A 110 -10.43 10.14 -6.06
CA VAL A 110 -10.31 9.05 -7.06
C VAL A 110 -9.04 9.16 -7.89
N SER A 111 -8.73 10.34 -8.43
CA SER A 111 -7.54 10.52 -9.27
C SER A 111 -6.25 10.20 -8.51
N ASN A 112 -6.10 10.68 -7.28
CA ASN A 112 -4.89 10.45 -6.50
C ASN A 112 -4.82 9.00 -5.99
N ALA A 113 -5.94 8.42 -5.58
CA ALA A 113 -6.03 7.02 -5.20
C ALA A 113 -5.61 6.09 -6.36
N MET A 114 -6.10 6.36 -7.58
CA MET A 114 -5.71 5.59 -8.76
C MET A 114 -4.24 5.76 -9.11
N VAL A 115 -3.65 6.96 -8.94
CA VAL A 115 -2.19 7.14 -9.09
C VAL A 115 -1.42 6.37 -8.02
N THR A 116 -1.91 6.33 -6.78
CA THR A 116 -1.31 5.55 -5.69
C THR A 116 -1.28 4.06 -6.01
N ILE A 117 -2.38 3.49 -6.52
CA ILE A 117 -2.44 2.07 -6.94
C ILE A 117 -1.55 1.84 -8.17
N ARG A 118 -1.54 2.76 -9.14
CA ARG A 118 -0.68 2.68 -10.32
C ARG A 118 0.80 2.63 -9.93
N TRP A 119 1.24 3.48 -9.01
CA TRP A 119 2.63 3.53 -8.56
C TRP A 119 3.11 2.18 -8.00
N ALA A 120 2.29 1.52 -7.18
CA ALA A 120 2.60 0.18 -6.70
C ALA A 120 2.61 -0.85 -7.83
N THR A 121 1.58 -0.84 -8.68
CA THR A 121 1.44 -1.86 -9.73
C THR A 121 2.48 -1.74 -10.84
N ASP A 122 2.94 -0.53 -11.18
CA ASP A 122 4.06 -0.32 -12.10
C ASP A 122 5.33 -0.99 -11.55
N TYR A 123 5.59 -0.87 -10.25
CA TYR A 123 6.70 -1.57 -9.59
C TYR A 123 6.48 -3.09 -9.53
N LEU A 124 5.28 -3.57 -9.19
CA LEU A 124 4.98 -5.00 -9.18
C LEU A 124 5.14 -5.63 -10.57
N LEU A 125 4.80 -4.92 -11.65
CA LEU A 125 5.04 -5.35 -13.03
C LEU A 125 6.53 -5.50 -13.33
N LYS A 126 7.38 -4.57 -12.85
CA LYS A 126 8.84 -4.70 -12.92
C LYS A 126 9.34 -5.91 -12.12
N ALA A 127 8.79 -6.12 -10.91
CA ALA A 127 9.13 -7.22 -10.02
C ALA A 127 8.80 -8.60 -10.60
N VAL A 128 7.88 -8.69 -11.55
CA VAL A 128 7.53 -9.94 -12.24
C VAL A 128 7.99 -9.97 -13.70
N SER A 129 8.80 -9.00 -14.15
CA SER A 129 9.17 -8.83 -15.56
C SER A 129 9.89 -10.04 -16.18
N GLN A 130 10.57 -10.85 -15.38
CA GLN A 130 11.29 -12.05 -15.82
C GLN A 130 10.42 -13.32 -15.65
N HIS A 131 10.34 -14.16 -16.68
CA HIS A 131 9.58 -15.41 -16.59
C HIS A 131 10.22 -16.38 -15.57
N GLY A 132 9.38 -16.97 -14.70
CA GLY A 132 9.83 -17.96 -13.71
C GLY A 132 10.63 -17.38 -12.53
N ARG A 133 10.66 -16.04 -12.40
CA ARG A 133 11.32 -15.33 -11.30
C ARG A 133 10.46 -14.16 -10.83
N VAL A 134 10.32 -14.02 -9.52
CA VAL A 134 9.63 -12.89 -8.90
C VAL A 134 10.62 -12.20 -7.95
N PHE A 135 10.85 -10.90 -8.15
CA PHE A 135 11.65 -10.09 -7.24
C PHE A 135 10.78 -9.70 -6.03
N VAL A 136 11.23 -10.08 -4.83
CA VAL A 136 10.41 -10.00 -3.62
C VAL A 136 10.91 -8.96 -2.63
N GLN A 137 12.15 -8.47 -2.78
CA GLN A 137 12.68 -7.41 -1.94
C GLN A 137 13.84 -6.67 -2.60
N VAL A 138 13.94 -5.37 -2.31
CA VAL A 138 15.13 -4.57 -2.61
C VAL A 138 15.59 -3.84 -1.35
N GLY A 139 16.84 -4.07 -0.96
CA GLY A 139 17.43 -3.56 0.27
C GLY A 139 17.87 -4.65 1.24
N ASP A 140 19.10 -4.53 1.73
CA ASP A 140 19.52 -5.28 2.92
C ASP A 140 18.90 -4.63 4.16
N PRO A 141 17.98 -5.29 4.86
CA PRO A 141 17.21 -4.65 5.92
C PRO A 141 18.04 -4.38 7.17
N VAL A 142 19.06 -5.19 7.44
CA VAL A 142 19.90 -5.00 8.62
C VAL A 142 20.76 -3.76 8.43
N GLN A 143 21.37 -3.62 7.26
CA GLN A 143 22.18 -2.45 6.96
C GLN A 143 21.34 -1.18 6.85
N ASP A 144 20.16 -1.27 6.24
CA ASP A 144 19.19 -0.18 6.15
C ASP A 144 18.78 0.32 7.54
N HIS A 145 18.36 -0.59 8.43
CA HIS A 145 17.88 -0.23 9.77
C HIS A 145 18.99 0.23 10.72
N ASN A 146 20.25 -0.08 10.42
CA ASN A 146 21.41 0.45 11.15
C ASN A 146 21.74 1.90 10.75
N CYS A 147 21.10 2.45 9.72
CA CYS A 147 21.29 3.82 9.26
C CYS A 147 20.01 4.65 9.45
N TRP A 148 20.17 5.88 9.96
CA TRP A 148 19.08 6.85 10.03
C TRP A 148 19.38 7.98 9.06
N GLU A 149 18.81 7.90 7.87
CA GLU A 149 19.11 8.81 6.78
C GLU A 149 17.90 9.09 5.91
N ARG A 150 18.01 10.15 5.10
CA ARG A 150 17.03 10.42 4.06
C ARG A 150 17.20 9.40 2.94
N PRO A 151 16.12 8.91 2.31
CA PRO A 151 16.23 7.97 1.19
C PRO A 151 17.04 8.53 0.02
N GLU A 152 17.05 9.85 -0.16
CA GLU A 152 17.80 10.53 -1.23
C GLU A 152 19.32 10.51 -1.01
N ASP A 153 19.80 10.31 0.22
CA ASP A 153 21.22 10.25 0.57
C ASP A 153 21.73 8.82 0.83
N MET A 154 20.87 7.82 0.65
CA MET A 154 21.11 6.45 1.07
C MET A 154 22.35 5.82 0.43
N ASP A 155 23.26 5.32 1.27
CA ASP A 155 24.50 4.65 0.86
C ASP A 155 24.57 3.16 1.27
N THR A 156 23.52 2.65 1.90
CA THR A 156 23.40 1.26 2.34
C THR A 156 23.15 0.27 1.17
N PRO A 157 23.63 -0.99 1.26
CA PRO A 157 23.47 -1.97 0.19
C PRO A 157 22.01 -2.22 -0.23
N ARG A 158 21.73 -2.07 -1.53
CA ARG A 158 20.40 -2.29 -2.14
C ARG A 158 20.27 -3.69 -2.74
N THR A 159 20.52 -4.71 -1.92
CA THR A 159 20.49 -6.12 -2.31
C THR A 159 19.14 -6.51 -2.89
N VAL A 160 19.13 -7.22 -4.02
CA VAL A 160 17.89 -7.70 -4.66
C VAL A 160 17.67 -9.16 -4.27
N TYR A 161 16.47 -9.45 -3.77
CA TYR A 161 16.04 -10.80 -3.41
C TYR A 161 14.94 -11.24 -4.37
N SER A 162 14.97 -12.51 -4.76
CA SER A 162 13.99 -13.09 -5.67
C SER A 162 13.69 -14.54 -5.34
N VAL A 163 12.49 -14.98 -5.71
CA VAL A 163 12.07 -16.39 -5.69
C VAL A 163 12.00 -16.92 -7.12
N ASP A 164 12.25 -18.22 -7.28
CA ASP A 164 12.18 -18.93 -8.55
C ASP A 164 11.76 -20.39 -8.31
N ALA A 165 11.74 -21.20 -9.38
CA ALA A 165 11.30 -22.60 -9.29
C ALA A 165 12.13 -23.46 -8.30
N ALA A 166 13.41 -23.14 -8.11
CA ALA A 166 14.28 -23.86 -7.17
C ALA A 166 14.16 -23.31 -5.74
N ASN A 167 13.73 -22.06 -5.61
CA ASN A 167 13.63 -21.29 -4.38
C ASN A 167 12.24 -20.62 -4.31
N PRO A 168 11.16 -21.40 -4.12
CA PRO A 168 9.80 -20.90 -4.24
C PRO A 168 9.43 -19.91 -3.12
N GLY A 169 8.39 -19.13 -3.37
CA GLY A 169 7.73 -18.23 -2.42
C GLY A 169 6.29 -18.03 -2.84
N SER A 170 5.45 -19.01 -2.52
CA SER A 170 4.07 -19.10 -2.99
C SER A 170 3.22 -17.97 -2.46
N GLU A 171 3.33 -17.64 -1.18
CA GLU A 171 2.59 -16.57 -0.50
C GLU A 171 2.87 -15.20 -1.12
N VAL A 172 4.15 -14.81 -1.23
CA VAL A 172 4.52 -13.51 -1.79
C VAL A 172 4.20 -13.41 -3.29
N ALA A 173 4.37 -14.50 -4.04
CA ALA A 173 4.00 -14.54 -5.46
C ALA A 173 2.47 -14.50 -5.64
N ALA A 174 1.71 -15.27 -4.86
CA ALA A 174 0.25 -15.28 -4.91
C ALA A 174 -0.35 -13.93 -4.49
N GLU A 175 0.20 -13.28 -3.47
CA GLU A 175 -0.23 -11.94 -3.07
C GLU A 175 0.12 -10.89 -4.14
N THR A 176 1.29 -11.00 -4.79
CA THR A 176 1.61 -10.16 -5.95
C THR A 176 0.61 -10.38 -7.09
N ALA A 177 0.21 -11.63 -7.35
CA ALA A 177 -0.82 -11.93 -8.33
C ALA A 177 -2.18 -11.35 -7.92
N ALA A 178 -2.56 -11.44 -6.64
CA ALA A 178 -3.79 -10.86 -6.11
C ALA A 178 -3.82 -9.34 -6.27
N ALA A 179 -2.71 -8.66 -5.97
CA ALA A 179 -2.56 -7.22 -6.13
C ALA A 179 -2.77 -6.78 -7.59
N LEU A 180 -2.10 -7.45 -8.52
CA LEU A 180 -2.24 -7.18 -9.95
C LEU A 180 -3.67 -7.47 -10.45
N ALA A 181 -4.28 -8.58 -10.00
CA ALA A 181 -5.65 -8.93 -10.36
C ALA A 181 -6.67 -7.93 -9.82
N ALA A 182 -6.58 -7.54 -8.55
CA ALA A 182 -7.47 -6.55 -7.94
C ALA A 182 -7.33 -5.19 -8.62
N ALA A 183 -6.10 -4.74 -8.89
CA ALA A 183 -5.86 -3.50 -9.61
C ALA A 183 -6.38 -3.55 -11.05
N SER A 184 -6.32 -4.72 -11.72
CA SER A 184 -6.91 -4.87 -13.05
C SER A 184 -8.40 -4.54 -13.06
N ILE A 185 -9.13 -4.85 -11.98
CA ILE A 185 -10.54 -4.50 -11.83
C ILE A 185 -10.70 -2.99 -11.64
N ALA A 186 -9.91 -2.38 -10.74
CA ALA A 186 -9.95 -0.94 -10.49
C ALA A 186 -9.68 -0.09 -11.75
N PHE A 187 -8.76 -0.52 -12.62
CA PHE A 187 -8.43 0.17 -13.88
C PHE A 187 -9.33 -0.19 -15.06
N ARG A 188 -10.24 -1.17 -14.93
CA ARG A 188 -10.98 -1.75 -16.07
C ARG A 188 -11.69 -0.71 -16.95
N SER A 189 -12.31 0.30 -16.33
CA SER A 189 -13.09 1.32 -17.03
C SER A 189 -12.28 2.55 -17.43
N SER A 190 -11.21 2.86 -16.71
CA SER A 190 -10.41 4.08 -16.89
C SER A 190 -9.19 3.87 -17.79
N ASP A 191 -8.62 2.66 -17.79
CA ASP A 191 -7.47 2.26 -18.60
C ASP A 191 -7.52 0.75 -18.88
N SER A 192 -8.28 0.38 -19.90
CA SER A 192 -8.52 -1.03 -20.25
C SER A 192 -7.26 -1.75 -20.75
N ALA A 193 -6.33 -1.03 -21.38
CA ALA A 193 -5.07 -1.59 -21.84
C ALA A 193 -4.18 -1.97 -20.66
N TYR A 194 -4.01 -1.06 -19.70
CA TYR A 194 -3.25 -1.34 -18.48
C TYR A 194 -3.91 -2.44 -17.63
N SER A 195 -5.24 -2.39 -17.49
CA SER A 195 -6.03 -3.45 -16.85
C SER A 195 -5.73 -4.83 -17.46
N HIS A 196 -5.67 -4.94 -18.79
CA HIS A 196 -5.32 -6.20 -19.45
C HIS A 196 -3.88 -6.65 -19.14
N THR A 197 -2.91 -5.74 -19.18
CA THR A 197 -1.51 -6.02 -18.81
C THR A 197 -1.40 -6.54 -17.38
N LEU A 198 -2.09 -5.92 -16.43
CA LEU A 198 -2.12 -6.34 -15.03
C LEU A 198 -2.69 -7.76 -14.89
N LEU A 199 -3.84 -8.03 -15.51
CA LEU A 199 -4.50 -9.34 -15.42
C LEU A 199 -3.65 -10.46 -16.05
N GLN A 200 -3.03 -10.22 -17.20
CA GLN A 200 -2.15 -11.20 -17.84
C GLN A 200 -0.96 -11.57 -16.94
N ASN A 201 -0.36 -10.57 -16.29
CA ASN A 201 0.74 -10.81 -15.36
C ASN A 201 0.26 -11.50 -14.09
N ALA A 202 -0.90 -11.14 -13.55
CA ALA A 202 -1.51 -11.80 -12.40
C ALA A 202 -1.68 -13.30 -12.63
N ILE A 203 -2.26 -13.71 -13.77
CA ILE A 203 -2.46 -15.12 -14.12
C ILE A 203 -1.12 -15.86 -14.14
N ARG A 204 -0.13 -15.32 -14.87
CA ARG A 204 1.20 -15.94 -14.98
C ARG A 204 1.89 -16.11 -13.62
N VAL A 205 1.79 -15.09 -12.75
CA VAL A 205 2.44 -15.10 -11.43
C VAL A 205 1.72 -16.06 -10.49
N PHE A 206 0.39 -16.15 -10.57
CA PHE A 206 -0.39 -17.12 -9.82
C PHE A 206 -0.06 -18.56 -10.25
N GLU A 207 0.05 -18.82 -11.56
CA GLU A 207 0.47 -20.13 -12.08
C GLU A 207 1.86 -20.53 -11.55
N PHE A 208 2.80 -19.58 -11.48
CA PHE A 208 4.10 -19.80 -10.84
C PHE A 208 3.95 -20.16 -9.35
N ALA A 209 3.19 -19.37 -8.59
CA ALA A 209 2.97 -19.58 -7.16
C ALA A 209 2.34 -20.94 -6.86
N ASP A 210 1.39 -21.37 -7.70
CA ASP A 210 0.69 -22.64 -7.59
C ASP A 210 1.55 -23.84 -8.00
N SER A 211 2.35 -23.68 -9.06
CA SER A 211 3.21 -24.76 -9.59
C SER A 211 4.42 -25.04 -8.72
N TYR A 212 4.99 -24.01 -8.09
CA TYR A 212 6.20 -24.09 -7.28
C TYR A 212 5.88 -23.72 -5.83
N ARG A 213 5.50 -24.74 -5.06
CA ARG A 213 5.00 -24.58 -3.69
C ARG A 213 6.13 -24.47 -2.66
N GLY A 214 6.15 -23.40 -1.88
CA GLY A 214 7.06 -23.24 -0.74
C GLY A 214 7.08 -21.82 -0.19
N ALA A 215 7.44 -21.67 1.08
CA ALA A 215 7.52 -20.38 1.73
C ALA A 215 8.89 -19.73 1.50
N TYR A 216 8.92 -18.45 1.14
CA TYR A 216 10.18 -17.72 0.93
C TYR A 216 11.01 -17.59 2.20
N SER A 217 10.37 -17.60 3.38
CA SER A 217 11.03 -17.59 4.69
C SER A 217 11.61 -18.94 5.11
N ASP A 218 11.27 -20.03 4.42
CA ASP A 218 11.91 -21.34 4.61
C ASP A 218 13.25 -21.43 3.87
N ASN A 219 13.48 -20.58 2.87
CA ASN A 219 14.71 -20.55 2.10
C ASN A 219 15.86 -19.96 2.94
N PRO A 220 16.93 -20.72 3.26
CA PRO A 220 18.03 -20.23 4.09
C PRO A 220 18.77 -19.03 3.51
N SER A 221 18.75 -18.85 2.18
CA SER A 221 19.41 -17.72 1.50
C SER A 221 18.58 -16.44 1.49
N LEU A 222 17.25 -16.55 1.51
CA LEU A 222 16.33 -15.41 1.56
C LEU A 222 15.97 -15.03 2.99
N LYS A 223 15.89 -16.02 3.88
CA LYS A 223 15.45 -15.88 5.26
C LYS A 223 16.09 -14.69 5.98
N PRO A 224 17.42 -14.46 5.94
CA PRO A 224 18.02 -13.32 6.64
C PRO A 224 17.52 -11.95 6.17
N GLY A 225 17.08 -11.85 4.91
CA GLY A 225 16.53 -10.63 4.32
C GLY A 225 15.04 -10.45 4.57
N VAL A 226 14.25 -11.54 4.62
CA VAL A 226 12.78 -11.44 4.71
C VAL A 226 12.24 -11.71 6.12
N CYS A 227 12.95 -12.46 6.96
CA CYS A 227 12.54 -12.87 8.30
C CYS A 227 13.69 -12.59 9.28
N PRO A 228 13.50 -11.76 10.32
CA PRO A 228 12.29 -11.67 11.13
C PRO A 228 11.29 -10.58 10.73
N PHE A 229 11.50 -9.85 9.63
CA PHE A 229 10.69 -8.69 9.27
C PHE A 229 9.26 -9.07 8.84
N TYR A 230 9.12 -9.88 7.78
CA TYR A 230 7.86 -10.36 7.23
C TYR A 230 7.94 -11.87 6.97
N CYS A 231 8.01 -12.68 8.03
CA CYS A 231 8.00 -14.14 7.87
C CYS A 231 6.64 -14.64 7.35
N ASP A 232 6.63 -15.77 6.66
CA ASP A 232 5.40 -16.54 6.48
C ASP A 232 5.08 -17.29 7.79
N PHE A 233 4.04 -16.85 8.49
CA PHE A 233 3.57 -17.48 9.74
C PHE A 233 2.36 -18.39 9.53
N ASP A 234 1.53 -18.08 8.53
CA ASP A 234 0.23 -18.71 8.30
C ASP A 234 0.26 -19.73 7.15
N GLY A 235 1.35 -19.77 6.38
CA GLY A 235 1.53 -20.69 5.27
C GLY A 235 0.89 -20.19 3.97
N TYR A 236 1.12 -20.97 2.92
CA TYR A 236 0.61 -20.75 1.56
C TYR A 236 -0.42 -21.83 1.11
N LYS A 237 -0.87 -22.69 2.03
CA LYS A 237 -1.70 -23.87 1.74
C LYS A 237 -3.13 -23.73 2.24
#